data_AF-A0A931PSH5-F1
#
_entry.id   AF-A0A931PSH5-F1
#
_cell.length_a   1.000
_cell.length_b   1.000
_cell.length_c   1.000
_cell.angle_alpha   90.00
_cell.angle_beta   90.00
_cell.angle_gamma   90.00
#
_symmetry.space_group_name_H-M   'P 1'
#
loop_
_entity.id
_entity.type
_entity.pdbx_description
1 polymer ?
#
loop_
_entity_poly.entity_id
_entity_poly.type
_entity_poly.pdbx_seq_one_letter_code
_entity_poly.pdbx_strand_id
1 'polypeptide(L)'
;MAKKSASAKFEKFVLDPSVIVDGRITEEVRKGNYPNAVFVVPEAALAQLEAQASRGQETGYAGLNELKQLQQLAWEGKIQVAFRGERPRLDPMRLAESGEIHAMVRAVAEEETAILITSSRSQALVCEAKAIPIRFIGAATGGRGLEQLELMQFFDDQTMSVHLRSKTRPKAKRGGPGQLKIDTLREEPMTEKEIERIAREIVEVAKGHPEGFI
;
A
#
# COMPACT_ATOMS: atom_id res chain seq x y z
N MET A 1 33.78 -13.22 -34.36
CA MET A 1 33.39 -13.44 -32.94
C MET A 1 32.08 -12.71 -32.70
N ALA A 2 30.97 -13.44 -32.63
CA ALA A 2 29.65 -12.85 -32.40
C ALA A 2 29.53 -12.41 -30.93
N LYS A 3 29.28 -11.11 -30.71
CA LYS A 3 28.90 -10.58 -29.39
C LYS A 3 27.59 -11.26 -28.97
N LYS A 4 27.64 -12.14 -27.97
CA LYS A 4 26.45 -12.60 -27.26
C LYS A 4 25.78 -11.38 -26.64
N SER A 5 24.65 -10.98 -27.20
CA SER A 5 23.68 -10.09 -26.56
C SER A 5 23.23 -10.77 -25.26
N ALA A 6 23.64 -10.24 -24.12
CA ALA A 6 23.05 -10.59 -22.84
C ALA A 6 21.65 -9.98 -22.83
N SER A 7 20.63 -10.81 -23.09
CA SER A 7 19.23 -10.43 -22.94
C SER A 7 19.03 -9.87 -21.53
N ALA A 8 18.61 -8.61 -21.42
CA ALA A 8 18.24 -8.02 -20.14
C ALA A 8 17.11 -8.88 -19.54
N LYS A 9 17.39 -9.53 -18.41
CA LYS A 9 16.42 -10.41 -17.76
C LYS A 9 15.32 -9.55 -17.14
N PHE A 10 14.14 -9.56 -17.73
CA PHE A 10 12.96 -8.92 -17.17
C PHE A 10 12.50 -9.68 -15.93
N GLU A 11 12.25 -8.96 -14.85
CA GLU A 11 11.67 -9.53 -13.63
C GLU A 11 10.17 -9.22 -13.60
N LYS A 12 9.35 -10.25 -13.40
CA LYS A 12 7.88 -10.12 -13.38
C LYS A 12 7.38 -10.02 -11.95
N PHE A 13 6.46 -9.10 -11.72
CA PHE A 13 5.85 -8.85 -10.43
C PHE A 13 4.34 -8.86 -10.55
N VAL A 14 3.65 -9.69 -9.77
CA VAL A 14 2.18 -9.66 -9.72
C VAL A 14 1.75 -8.73 -8.60
N LEU A 15 0.89 -7.76 -8.92
CA LEU A 15 0.40 -6.80 -7.95
C LEU A 15 -0.90 -7.27 -7.30
N ASP A 16 -0.87 -7.42 -5.98
CA ASP A 16 -2.06 -7.64 -5.15
C ASP A 16 -2.87 -6.34 -5.01
N PRO A 17 -4.21 -6.39 -4.83
CA PRO A 17 -5.03 -5.18 -4.65
C PRO A 17 -4.52 -4.27 -3.52
N SER A 18 -4.03 -4.88 -2.42
CA SER A 18 -3.56 -4.14 -1.26
C SER A 18 -2.36 -3.22 -1.56
N VAL A 19 -1.40 -3.70 -2.37
CA VAL A 19 -0.21 -2.90 -2.73
C VAL A 19 -0.54 -1.81 -3.77
N ILE A 20 -1.53 -2.07 -4.63
CA ILE A 20 -2.04 -1.08 -5.58
C ILE A 20 -2.69 0.09 -4.82
N VAL A 21 -3.49 -0.20 -3.80
CA VAL A 21 -4.13 0.85 -2.99
C VAL A 21 -3.11 1.63 -2.14
N ASP A 22 -2.06 0.97 -1.63
CA ASP A 22 -1.01 1.62 -0.84
C ASP A 22 -0.20 2.65 -1.66
N GLY A 23 0.01 2.39 -2.95
CA GLY A 23 0.68 3.30 -3.88
C GLY A 23 2.19 3.45 -3.72
N ARG A 24 2.78 2.79 -2.72
CA ARG A 24 4.26 2.73 -2.55
C ARG A 24 4.96 2.18 -3.77
N ILE A 25 4.31 1.28 -4.52
CA ILE A 25 4.93 0.66 -5.68
C ILE A 25 5.32 1.69 -6.75
N THR A 26 4.48 2.69 -7.02
CA THR A 26 4.80 3.74 -8.00
C THR A 26 5.93 4.64 -7.49
N GLU A 27 5.99 4.93 -6.19
CA GLU A 27 7.11 5.67 -5.61
C GLU A 27 8.43 4.92 -5.77
N GLU A 28 8.44 3.62 -5.50
CA GLU A 28 9.63 2.78 -5.64
C GLU A 28 10.06 2.64 -7.10
N VAL A 29 9.11 2.56 -8.04
CA VAL A 29 9.40 2.62 -9.48
C VAL A 29 10.04 3.97 -9.86
N ARG A 30 9.51 5.09 -9.36
CA ARG A 30 10.08 6.42 -9.63
C ARG A 30 11.50 6.58 -9.08
N LYS A 31 11.83 5.92 -7.97
CA LYS A 31 13.19 5.88 -7.38
C LYS A 31 14.16 4.97 -8.16
N GLY A 32 13.67 4.20 -9.13
CA GLY A 32 14.49 3.29 -9.94
C GLY A 32 14.74 1.92 -9.32
N ASN A 33 13.96 1.54 -8.29
CA ASN A 33 14.15 0.28 -7.56
C ASN A 33 13.62 -0.97 -8.31
N TYR A 34 13.02 -0.76 -9.48
CA TYR A 34 12.43 -1.80 -10.33
C TYR A 34 12.93 -1.69 -11.78
N PRO A 35 14.25 -1.81 -12.03
CA PRO A 35 14.78 -1.72 -13.39
C PRO A 35 14.29 -2.89 -14.24
N ASN A 36 13.80 -2.61 -15.45
CA ASN A 36 13.28 -3.62 -16.38
C ASN A 36 12.19 -4.54 -15.78
N ALA A 37 11.35 -3.99 -14.89
CA ALA A 37 10.24 -4.72 -14.29
C ALA A 37 9.02 -4.81 -15.22
N VAL A 38 8.36 -5.96 -15.20
CA VAL A 38 7.04 -6.18 -15.80
C VAL A 38 6.04 -6.34 -14.66
N PHE A 39 5.21 -5.33 -14.45
CA PHE A 39 4.13 -5.38 -13.47
C PHE A 39 2.89 -6.01 -14.09
N VAL A 40 2.51 -7.15 -13.56
CA VAL A 40 1.31 -7.89 -13.93
C VAL A 40 0.19 -7.52 -12.95
N VAL A 41 -0.89 -6.96 -13.48
CA VAL A 41 -2.10 -6.64 -12.73
C VAL A 41 -3.13 -7.74 -13.01
N PRO A 42 -3.49 -8.57 -12.01
CA PRO A 42 -4.53 -9.57 -12.21
C PRO A 42 -5.88 -8.94 -12.54
N GLU A 43 -6.62 -9.51 -13.49
CA GLU A 43 -7.99 -9.09 -13.81
C GLU A 43 -8.92 -9.17 -12.59
N ALA A 44 -8.69 -10.13 -11.70
CA ALA A 44 -9.39 -10.23 -10.41
C ALA A 44 -9.11 -9.02 -9.49
N ALA A 45 -7.87 -8.53 -9.47
CA ALA A 45 -7.51 -7.35 -8.68
C ALA A 45 -8.16 -6.08 -9.25
N LEU A 46 -8.12 -5.91 -10.58
CA LEU A 46 -8.81 -4.82 -11.25
C LEU A 46 -10.33 -4.85 -10.99
N ALA A 47 -10.95 -6.02 -11.09
CA ALA A 47 -12.38 -6.19 -10.82
C ALA A 47 -12.75 -5.82 -9.38
N GLN A 48 -11.91 -6.15 -8.39
CA GLN A 48 -12.13 -5.73 -7.01
C GLN A 48 -12.08 -4.19 -6.88
N LEU A 49 -11.05 -3.54 -7.43
CA LEU A 49 -10.91 -2.07 -7.35
C LEU A 49 -12.07 -1.34 -8.04
N GLU A 50 -12.48 -1.83 -9.21
CA GLU A 50 -13.66 -1.32 -9.93
C GLU A 50 -14.94 -1.47 -9.11
N ALA A 51 -15.12 -2.64 -8.47
CA ALA A 51 -16.28 -2.93 -7.63
C ALA A 51 -16.31 -2.12 -6.33
N GLN A 52 -15.15 -1.74 -5.79
CA GLN A 52 -15.03 -0.80 -4.67
C GLN A 52 -15.41 0.62 -5.11
N ALA A 53 -14.85 1.09 -6.22
CA ALA A 53 -15.11 2.43 -6.73
C ALA A 53 -16.59 2.63 -7.11
N SER A 54 -17.21 1.65 -7.77
CA SER A 54 -18.63 1.71 -8.14
C SER A 54 -19.58 1.75 -6.95
N ARG A 55 -19.13 1.27 -5.77
CA ARG A 55 -19.83 1.37 -4.49
C ARG A 55 -19.49 2.63 -3.70
N GLY A 56 -18.70 3.55 -4.27
CA GLY A 56 -18.30 4.80 -3.62
C GLY A 56 -17.19 4.63 -2.58
N GLN A 57 -16.46 3.51 -2.58
CA GLN A 57 -15.32 3.33 -1.67
C GLN A 57 -14.08 4.06 -2.21
N GLU A 58 -13.54 4.99 -1.43
CA GLU A 58 -12.34 5.76 -1.77
C GLU A 58 -11.13 4.88 -2.09
N THR A 59 -11.01 3.70 -1.45
CA THR A 59 -9.93 2.74 -1.74
C THR A 59 -9.96 2.24 -3.18
N GLY A 60 -11.14 2.08 -3.77
CA GLY A 60 -11.29 1.71 -5.17
C GLY A 60 -10.80 2.82 -6.09
N TYR A 61 -11.21 4.07 -5.83
CA TYR A 61 -10.74 5.23 -6.59
C TYR A 61 -9.22 5.42 -6.45
N ALA A 62 -8.67 5.27 -5.24
CA ALA A 62 -7.23 5.35 -4.99
C ALA A 62 -6.47 4.30 -5.80
N GLY A 63 -6.89 3.03 -5.76
CA GLY A 63 -6.23 1.96 -6.52
C GLY A 63 -6.32 2.15 -8.04
N LEU A 64 -7.46 2.61 -8.56
CA LEU A 64 -7.59 2.90 -10.01
C LEU A 64 -6.71 4.08 -10.44
N ASN A 65 -6.62 5.14 -9.61
CA ASN A 65 -5.71 6.24 -9.86
C ASN A 65 -4.24 5.80 -9.83
N GLU A 66 -3.89 4.86 -8.97
CA GLU A 66 -2.55 4.29 -8.90
C GLU A 66 -2.20 3.50 -10.16
N LEU A 67 -3.12 2.65 -10.65
CA LEU A 67 -2.93 1.92 -11.91
C LEU A 67 -2.73 2.88 -13.09
N LYS A 68 -3.44 4.01 -13.11
CA LYS A 68 -3.23 5.06 -14.12
C LYS A 68 -1.82 5.67 -14.03
N GLN A 69 -1.30 5.88 -12.82
CA GLN A 69 0.08 6.37 -12.65
C GLN A 69 1.13 5.35 -13.09
N LEU A 70 0.93 4.06 -12.79
CA LEU A 70 1.80 2.98 -13.29
C LEU A 70 1.79 2.92 -14.82
N GLN A 71 0.61 3.07 -15.43
CA GLN A 71 0.49 3.08 -16.90
C GLN A 71 1.24 4.26 -17.53
N GLN A 72 1.21 5.43 -16.89
CA GLN A 72 1.98 6.60 -17.33
C GLN A 72 3.49 6.32 -17.30
N LEU A 73 4.00 5.68 -16.24
CA LEU A 73 5.41 5.27 -16.15
C LEU A 73 5.78 4.21 -17.19
N ALA A 74 4.82 3.36 -17.58
CA ALA A 74 5.02 2.40 -18.66
C ALA A 74 5.15 3.09 -20.03
N TRP A 75 4.35 4.12 -20.30
CA TRP A 75 4.49 4.92 -21.53
C TRP A 75 5.79 5.71 -21.60
N GLU A 76 6.34 6.12 -20.45
CA GLU A 76 7.68 6.71 -20.34
C GLU A 76 8.82 5.69 -20.56
N GLY A 77 8.50 4.40 -20.75
CA GLY A 77 9.46 3.34 -20.97
C GLY A 77 10.24 2.91 -19.72
N LYS A 78 9.79 3.32 -18.53
CA LYS A 78 10.46 2.97 -17.26
C LYS A 78 10.17 1.54 -16.82
N ILE A 79 8.96 1.07 -17.11
CA ILE A 79 8.44 -0.25 -16.72
C ILE A 79 7.53 -0.80 -17.83
N GLN A 80 7.11 -2.05 -17.70
CA GLN A 80 5.99 -2.59 -18.47
C GLN A 80 4.82 -2.91 -17.54
N VAL A 81 3.60 -2.72 -18.02
CA VAL A 81 2.37 -3.09 -17.30
C VAL A 81 1.55 -4.02 -18.19
N ALA A 82 1.10 -5.14 -17.63
CA ALA A 82 0.29 -6.13 -18.32
C ALA A 82 -0.88 -6.57 -17.45
N PHE A 83 -2.06 -6.72 -18.05
CA PHE A 83 -3.23 -7.28 -17.39
C PHE A 83 -3.34 -8.77 -17.73
N ARG A 84 -3.52 -9.63 -16.73
CA ARG A 84 -3.48 -11.10 -16.88
C ARG A 84 -4.48 -11.80 -15.95
N GLY A 85 -4.72 -13.07 -16.24
CA GLY A 85 -5.62 -13.92 -15.47
C GLY A 85 -7.09 -13.75 -15.86
N GLU A 86 -7.94 -14.50 -15.17
CA GLU A 86 -9.37 -14.47 -15.43
C GLU A 86 -10.07 -13.36 -14.64
N ARG A 87 -11.05 -12.72 -15.27
CA ARG A 87 -11.97 -11.82 -14.58
C ARG A 87 -13.01 -12.66 -13.82
N PRO A 88 -13.24 -12.42 -12.52
CA PRO A 88 -14.23 -13.16 -11.74
C PRO A 88 -15.64 -12.98 -12.32
N ARG A 89 -16.41 -14.07 -12.34
CA ARG A 89 -17.82 -14.07 -12.79
C ARG A 89 -18.81 -13.69 -11.69
N LEU A 90 -18.43 -13.95 -10.44
CA LEU A 90 -19.23 -13.58 -9.26
C LEU A 90 -18.81 -12.20 -8.76
N ASP A 91 -19.60 -11.63 -7.84
CA ASP A 91 -19.33 -10.33 -7.24
C ASP A 91 -17.93 -10.26 -6.60
N PRO A 92 -17.02 -9.42 -7.12
CA PRO A 92 -15.65 -9.34 -6.63
C PRO A 92 -15.54 -9.03 -5.14
N MET A 93 -16.49 -8.30 -4.55
CA MET A 93 -16.43 -7.97 -3.13
C MET A 93 -16.70 -9.18 -2.25
N ARG A 94 -17.68 -10.02 -2.60
CA ARG A 94 -17.95 -11.28 -1.90
C ARG A 94 -16.77 -12.25 -2.02
N LEU A 95 -16.14 -12.27 -3.20
CA LEU A 95 -14.96 -13.08 -3.46
C LEU A 95 -13.73 -12.57 -2.68
N ALA A 96 -13.61 -11.26 -2.49
CA ALA A 96 -12.53 -10.68 -1.68
C ALA A 96 -12.69 -11.08 -0.21
N GLU A 97 -13.92 -11.01 0.32
CA GLU A 97 -14.25 -11.44 1.68
C GLU A 97 -13.94 -12.92 1.94
N SER A 98 -14.19 -13.80 0.95
CA SER A 98 -13.87 -15.23 1.06
C SER A 98 -12.40 -15.57 0.80
N GLY A 99 -11.58 -14.60 0.38
CA GLY A 99 -10.18 -14.83 -0.02
C GLY A 99 -9.98 -15.40 -1.42
N GLU A 100 -11.04 -15.53 -2.23
CA GLU A 100 -10.98 -16.08 -3.58
C GLU A 100 -10.22 -15.14 -4.54
N ILE A 101 -10.42 -13.82 -4.42
CA ILE A 101 -9.62 -12.86 -5.21
C ILE A 101 -8.12 -13.06 -4.96
N HIS A 102 -7.74 -13.21 -3.69
CA HIS A 102 -6.35 -13.47 -3.32
C HIS A 102 -5.84 -14.80 -3.88
N ALA A 103 -6.70 -15.82 -4.01
CA ALA A 103 -6.36 -17.08 -4.66
C ALA A 103 -6.12 -16.91 -6.17
N MET A 104 -6.98 -16.15 -6.86
CA MET A 104 -6.82 -15.84 -8.27
C MET A 104 -5.53 -15.04 -8.54
N VAL A 105 -5.19 -14.08 -7.67
CA VAL A 105 -3.92 -13.34 -7.74
C VAL A 105 -2.71 -14.27 -7.61
N ARG A 106 -2.75 -15.24 -6.68
CA ARG A 106 -1.70 -16.25 -6.52
C ARG A 106 -1.57 -17.16 -7.74
N ALA A 107 -2.69 -17.58 -8.33
CA ALA A 107 -2.69 -18.38 -9.55
C ALA A 107 -1.97 -17.66 -10.69
N VAL A 108 -2.24 -16.36 -10.89
CA VAL A 108 -1.52 -15.55 -11.89
C VAL A 108 -0.02 -15.47 -11.60
N ALA A 109 0.39 -15.36 -10.32
CA ALA A 109 1.81 -15.34 -9.96
C ALA A 109 2.52 -16.66 -10.26
N GLU A 110 1.86 -17.79 -10.00
CA GLU A 110 2.34 -19.12 -10.34
C GLU A 110 2.45 -19.31 -11.87
N GLU A 111 1.40 -18.96 -12.62
CA GLU A 111 1.35 -19.05 -14.09
C GLU A 111 2.43 -18.20 -14.78
N GLU A 112 2.64 -16.97 -14.31
CA GLU A 112 3.61 -16.05 -14.90
C GLU A 112 5.05 -16.31 -14.40
N THR A 113 5.24 -17.23 -13.45
CA THR A 113 6.51 -17.46 -12.73
C THR A 113 7.06 -16.14 -12.16
N ALA A 114 6.20 -15.41 -11.47
CA ALA A 114 6.42 -14.03 -11.05
C ALA A 114 6.45 -13.91 -9.52
N ILE A 115 7.07 -12.82 -9.03
CA ILE A 115 7.08 -12.49 -7.59
C ILE A 115 5.80 -11.75 -7.26
N LEU A 116 4.97 -12.29 -6.38
CA LEU A 116 3.78 -11.60 -5.88
C LEU A 116 4.21 -10.47 -4.94
N ILE A 117 3.68 -9.27 -5.14
CA ILE A 117 3.88 -8.13 -4.25
C ILE A 117 2.57 -7.84 -3.52
N THR A 118 2.61 -7.79 -2.18
CA THR A 118 1.44 -7.51 -1.35
C THR A 118 1.80 -6.65 -0.14
N SER A 119 0.84 -5.84 0.33
CA SER A 119 0.89 -5.18 1.64
C SER A 119 0.01 -5.88 2.68
N SER A 120 -0.62 -7.00 2.30
CA SER A 120 -1.44 -7.84 3.18
C SER A 120 -0.60 -8.91 3.88
N ARG A 121 -0.55 -8.87 5.21
CA ARG A 121 0.19 -9.86 6.02
C ARG A 121 -0.37 -11.27 5.87
N SER A 122 -1.69 -11.42 5.81
CA SER A 122 -2.34 -12.72 5.63
C SER A 122 -1.99 -13.32 4.26
N GLN A 123 -2.02 -12.51 3.19
CA GLN A 123 -1.62 -12.95 1.85
C GLN A 123 -0.15 -13.36 1.80
N ALA A 124 0.73 -12.59 2.45
CA ALA A 124 2.15 -12.93 2.55
C ALA A 124 2.37 -14.28 3.24
N LEU A 125 1.74 -14.52 4.39
CA LEU A 125 1.83 -15.80 5.12
C LEU A 125 1.32 -16.98 4.29
N VAL A 126 0.23 -16.80 3.53
CA VAL A 126 -0.28 -17.84 2.63
C VAL A 126 0.71 -18.13 1.51
N CYS A 127 1.35 -17.10 0.93
CA CYS A 127 2.37 -17.30 -0.11
C CYS A 127 3.62 -18.00 0.45
N GLU A 128 4.08 -17.61 1.65
CA GLU A 128 5.17 -18.28 2.37
C GLU A 128 4.86 -19.77 2.59
N ALA A 129 3.64 -20.08 3.08
CA ALA A 129 3.20 -21.45 3.30
C ALA A 129 3.08 -22.28 2.01
N LYS A 130 2.70 -21.64 0.89
CA LYS A 130 2.62 -22.27 -0.45
C LYS A 130 3.96 -22.27 -1.20
N ALA A 131 5.03 -21.70 -0.63
CA ALA A 131 6.30 -21.48 -1.32
C ALA A 131 6.18 -20.68 -2.64
N ILE A 132 5.21 -19.76 -2.71
CA ILE A 132 5.06 -18.82 -3.83
C ILE A 132 6.05 -17.66 -3.62
N PRO A 133 6.88 -17.30 -4.61
CA PRO A 133 7.78 -16.15 -4.51
C PRO A 133 7.00 -14.88 -4.15
N ILE A 134 7.40 -14.24 -3.04
CA ILE A 134 6.65 -13.14 -2.43
C ILE A 134 7.58 -12.00 -2.03
N ARG A 135 7.10 -10.76 -2.20
CA ARG A 135 7.68 -9.54 -1.67
C ARG A 135 6.60 -8.80 -0.88
N PHE A 136 6.73 -8.81 0.43
CA PHE A 136 5.87 -8.03 1.30
C PHE A 136 6.34 -6.56 1.34
N ILE A 137 5.47 -5.64 0.96
CA ILE A 137 5.67 -4.20 1.07
C ILE A 137 4.63 -3.67 2.03
N GLY A 138 4.95 -3.67 3.32
CA GLY A 138 4.21 -2.97 4.36
C GLY A 138 5.21 -2.29 5.30
N ALA A 139 4.76 -1.42 6.20
CA ALA A 139 5.63 -1.01 7.30
C ALA A 139 6.18 -2.27 7.98
N ALA A 140 7.49 -2.30 8.24
CA ALA A 140 8.12 -3.36 9.01
C ALA A 140 7.50 -3.39 10.41
N THR A 141 6.43 -4.16 10.58
CA THR A 141 5.80 -4.43 11.87
C THR A 141 6.68 -5.33 12.74
N GLY A 142 7.76 -5.89 12.18
CA GLY A 142 8.85 -6.48 12.94
C GLY A 142 9.75 -5.40 13.56
N GLY A 143 9.25 -4.67 14.57
CA GLY A 143 10.11 -3.89 15.48
C GLY A 143 9.70 -2.43 15.74
N ARG A 144 8.74 -1.87 15.01
CA ARG A 144 8.19 -0.54 15.37
C ARG A 144 7.12 -0.70 16.45
N GLY A 145 7.51 -0.50 17.72
CA GLY A 145 6.53 -0.29 18.79
C GLY A 145 5.67 0.96 18.50
N LEU A 146 4.51 1.09 19.14
CA LEU A 146 3.65 2.29 19.04
C LEU A 146 4.44 3.59 19.19
N GLU A 147 5.50 3.56 20.00
CA GLU A 147 6.42 4.67 20.29
C GLU A 147 7.22 5.17 19.07
N GLN A 148 7.33 4.37 18.01
CA GLN A 148 8.06 4.72 16.78
C GLN A 148 7.16 5.30 15.69
N LEU A 149 5.85 5.42 15.94
CA LEU A 149 4.95 6.16 15.05
C LEU A 149 5.40 7.61 14.99
N GLU A 150 5.44 8.19 13.80
CA GLU A 150 5.75 9.61 13.63
C GLU A 150 4.79 10.48 14.43
N LEU A 151 3.53 10.06 14.56
CA LEU A 151 2.53 10.72 15.39
C LEU A 151 3.06 11.00 16.81
N MET A 152 3.87 10.09 17.38
CA MET A 152 4.37 10.19 18.75
C MET A 152 5.31 11.38 18.96
N GLN A 153 5.91 11.93 17.90
CA GLN A 153 6.73 13.15 18.01
C GLN A 153 5.92 14.37 18.51
N PHE A 154 4.59 14.32 18.40
CA PHE A 154 3.67 15.37 18.83
C PHE A 154 3.16 15.18 20.26
N PHE A 155 3.48 14.04 20.89
CA PHE A 155 3.07 13.70 22.25
C PHE A 155 4.25 13.84 23.21
N ASP A 156 3.98 14.50 24.34
CA ASP A 156 4.81 14.49 25.53
C ASP A 156 3.97 14.05 26.73
N ASP A 157 4.58 13.96 27.91
CA ASP A 157 3.93 13.52 29.15
C ASP A 157 2.70 14.38 29.56
N GLN A 158 2.53 15.57 28.97
CA GLN A 158 1.43 16.49 29.26
C GLN A 158 0.40 16.57 28.13
N THR A 159 0.64 15.91 27.00
CA THR A 159 -0.21 15.98 25.80
C THR A 159 -1.29 14.92 25.84
N MET A 160 -2.55 15.35 25.88
CA MET A 160 -3.72 14.46 25.89
C MET A 160 -4.17 14.07 24.48
N SER A 161 -4.13 15.02 23.55
CA SER A 161 -4.56 14.80 22.16
C SER A 161 -3.85 15.74 21.22
N VAL A 162 -3.72 15.32 19.97
CA VAL A 162 -3.17 16.14 18.89
C VAL A 162 -4.24 16.38 17.83
N HIS A 163 -4.21 17.56 17.22
CA HIS A 163 -5.14 17.98 16.19
C HIS A 163 -4.33 18.35 14.95
N LEU A 164 -4.30 17.42 14.00
CA LEU A 164 -3.52 17.53 12.77
C LEU A 164 -4.49 17.78 11.61
N ARG A 165 -4.24 18.85 10.85
CA ARG A 165 -5.07 19.22 9.69
C ARG A 165 -4.20 19.84 8.61
N SER A 166 -4.44 19.42 7.36
CA SER A 166 -3.77 20.00 6.18
C SER A 166 -3.94 21.52 6.12
N LYS A 167 -2.89 22.22 5.67
CA LYS A 167 -2.77 23.69 5.58
C LYS A 167 -2.95 24.42 6.91
N THR A 168 -2.85 23.71 8.04
CA THR A 168 -2.99 24.26 9.38
C THR A 168 -1.78 23.89 10.23
N ARG A 169 -1.42 24.74 11.19
CA ARG A 169 -0.39 24.42 12.18
C ARG A 169 -0.88 23.29 13.09
N PRO A 170 -0.06 22.28 13.38
CA PRO A 170 -0.44 21.19 14.28
C PRO A 170 -0.59 21.73 15.71
N LYS A 171 -1.59 21.22 16.43
CA LYS A 171 -1.89 21.64 17.80
C LYS A 171 -1.96 20.46 18.75
N ALA A 172 -1.54 20.66 19.99
CA ALA A 172 -1.72 19.71 21.08
C ALA A 172 -2.65 20.29 22.14
N LYS A 173 -3.52 19.45 22.69
CA LYS A 173 -4.29 19.73 23.89
C LYS A 173 -3.51 19.22 25.09
N ARG A 174 -3.11 20.12 25.98
CA ARG A 174 -2.25 19.82 27.13
C ARG A 174 -2.92 20.18 28.45
N GLY A 175 -2.51 19.48 29.51
CA GLY A 175 -2.94 19.71 30.89
C GLY A 175 -3.94 18.70 31.44
N GLY A 176 -4.37 18.90 32.68
CA GLY A 176 -5.32 18.02 33.39
C GLY A 176 -6.76 18.56 33.44
N PRO A 177 -7.69 17.82 34.07
CA PRO A 177 -9.07 18.29 34.27
C PRO A 177 -9.11 19.66 34.93
N GLY A 178 -9.71 20.65 34.26
CA GLY A 178 -9.83 22.04 34.75
C GLY A 178 -8.75 23.03 34.30
N GLN A 179 -7.64 22.58 33.69
CA GLN A 179 -6.58 23.44 33.13
C GLN A 179 -6.15 22.97 31.74
N LEU A 180 -7.08 23.01 30.79
CA LEU A 180 -6.82 22.62 29.40
C LEU A 180 -6.29 23.82 28.61
N LYS A 181 -5.15 23.64 27.96
CA LYS A 181 -4.58 24.60 26.99
C LYS A 181 -4.40 23.94 25.63
N ILE A 182 -4.51 24.75 24.58
CA ILE A 182 -4.24 24.32 23.21
C ILE A 182 -2.99 25.05 22.76
N ASP A 183 -1.92 24.30 22.57
CA ASP A 183 -0.62 24.81 22.17
C ASP A 183 -0.32 24.46 20.72
N THR A 184 0.29 25.39 20.01
CA THR A 184 0.80 25.17 18.65
C THR A 184 2.13 24.43 18.73
N LEU A 185 2.25 23.29 18.06
CA LEU A 185 3.43 22.42 18.15
C LEU A 185 4.59 22.89 17.26
N ARG A 186 4.27 23.50 16.12
CA ARG A 186 5.23 24.17 15.23
C ARG A 186 4.55 25.24 14.38
N GLU A 187 5.34 26.19 13.89
CA GLU A 187 4.87 27.29 13.03
C GLU A 187 4.55 26.86 11.60
N GLU A 188 5.26 25.85 11.09
CA GLU A 188 5.09 25.29 9.74
C GLU A 188 3.74 24.56 9.62
N PRO A 189 2.83 24.97 8.72
CA PRO A 189 1.58 24.26 8.47
C PRO A 189 1.83 22.83 7.97
N MET A 190 0.93 21.91 8.31
CA MET A 190 1.01 20.54 7.80
C MET A 190 0.61 20.48 6.33
N THR A 191 1.32 19.66 5.55
CA THR A 191 0.95 19.38 4.16
C THR A 191 -0.04 18.23 4.09
N GLU A 192 -0.79 18.14 2.99
CA GLU A 192 -1.70 17.01 2.73
C GLU A 192 -0.94 15.68 2.69
N LYS A 193 0.22 15.66 2.02
CA LYS A 193 1.12 14.49 1.97
C LYS A 193 1.59 14.04 3.36
N GLU A 194 1.88 14.98 4.24
CA GLU A 194 2.31 14.67 5.61
C GLU A 194 1.16 14.06 6.43
N ILE A 195 -0.04 14.63 6.33
CA ILE A 195 -1.25 14.07 6.98
C ILE A 195 -1.55 12.67 6.48
N GLU A 196 -1.53 12.45 5.16
CA GLU A 196 -1.74 11.14 4.57
C GLU A 196 -0.71 10.13 5.05
N ARG A 197 0.56 10.53 5.13
CA ARG A 197 1.64 9.64 5.58
C ARG A 197 1.46 9.21 7.03
N ILE A 198 1.13 10.14 7.93
CA ILE A 198 0.84 9.83 9.35
C ILE A 198 -0.39 8.92 9.46
N ALA A 199 -1.47 9.22 8.72
CA ALA A 199 -2.68 8.40 8.74
C ALA A 199 -2.43 6.96 8.25
N ARG A 200 -1.68 6.81 7.14
CA ARG A 200 -1.27 5.49 6.62
C ARG A 200 -0.46 4.71 7.65
N GLU A 201 0.50 5.37 8.31
CA GLU A 201 1.33 4.72 9.34
C GLU A 201 0.50 4.20 10.52
N ILE A 202 -0.46 4.98 11.02
CA ILE A 202 -1.38 4.58 12.11
C ILE A 202 -2.19 3.34 11.71
N VAL A 203 -2.80 3.36 10.51
CA VAL A 203 -3.61 2.25 9.99
C VAL A 203 -2.77 0.97 9.84
N GLU A 204 -1.52 1.11 9.38
CA GLU A 204 -0.61 -0.03 9.21
C GLU A 204 -0.20 -0.66 10.53
N VAL A 205 0.18 0.14 11.52
CA VAL A 205 0.54 -0.37 12.84
C VAL A 205 -0.66 -0.99 13.53
N ALA A 206 -1.83 -0.35 13.46
CA ALA A 206 -3.06 -0.90 14.05
C ALA A 206 -3.46 -2.26 13.45
N LYS A 207 -3.28 -2.47 12.14
CA LYS A 207 -3.52 -3.79 11.49
C LYS A 207 -2.55 -4.89 11.92
N GLY A 208 -1.34 -4.52 12.34
CA GLY A 208 -0.29 -5.46 12.75
C GLY A 208 -0.15 -5.65 14.26
N HIS A 209 -0.75 -4.79 15.07
CA HIS A 209 -0.63 -4.82 16.52
C HIS A 209 -1.66 -5.78 17.14
N PRO A 210 -1.28 -6.65 18.10
CA PRO A 210 -2.21 -7.59 18.74
C PRO A 210 -3.43 -6.93 19.40
N GLU A 211 -3.27 -5.69 19.85
CA GLU A 211 -4.33 -4.90 20.50
C GLU A 211 -4.96 -3.84 19.57
N GLY A 212 -4.53 -3.77 18.30
CA GLY A 212 -5.05 -2.81 17.34
C GLY A 212 -6.31 -3.31 16.62
N PHE A 213 -7.24 -2.39 16.33
CA PHE A 213 -8.43 -2.65 15.51
C PHE A 213 -8.79 -1.39 14.70
N ILE A 214 -9.48 -1.57 13.56
CA ILE A 214 -9.94 -0.50 12.66
C ILE A 214 -11.33 -0.83 12.16
#